data_AF-A0A942RN55-F1
#
_entry.id   AF-A0A942RN55-F1
#
_cell.length_a   1.000
_cell.length_b   1.000
_cell.length_c   1.000
_cell.angle_alpha   90.00
_cell.angle_beta   90.00
_cell.angle_gamma   90.00
#
_symmetry.space_group_name_H-M   'P 1'
#
loop_
_entity.id
_entity.type
_entity.pdbx_description
1 polymer ?
#
loop_
_entity_poly.entity_id
_entity_poly.type
_entity_poly.pdbx_seq_one_letter_code
_entity_poly.pdbx_strand_id
1 'polypeptide(L)'
;MLKRLGFLLLLLLFVFIVSGCGSKPAQPVDPPGQEEPVLAEAELLINSRCSQCHGVNQVYRMKRKDAWPGIVDRMMSKSSGLLDDQEYELVVEFLQENYGN
;
A
#
# COMPACT_ATOMS: atom_id res chain seq x y z
N MET A 1 -13.20 21.82 -50.83
CA MET A 1 -13.80 22.10 -49.50
C MET A 1 -14.00 20.82 -48.69
N LEU A 2 -14.61 19.77 -49.27
CA LEU A 2 -14.90 18.49 -48.60
C LEU A 2 -13.66 17.75 -48.04
N LYS A 3 -12.51 17.80 -48.73
CA LYS A 3 -11.23 17.20 -48.27
C LYS A 3 -10.61 17.90 -47.05
N ARG A 4 -10.85 19.22 -46.87
CA ARG A 4 -10.36 19.98 -45.69
C ARG A 4 -11.22 19.70 -44.46
N LEU A 5 -12.52 19.46 -44.67
CA LEU A 5 -13.45 19.05 -43.61
C LEU A 5 -13.15 17.62 -43.11
N GLY A 6 -12.80 16.70 -44.01
CA GLY A 6 -12.37 15.34 -43.64
C GLY A 6 -11.05 15.30 -42.85
N PHE A 7 -10.09 16.16 -43.20
CA PHE A 7 -8.83 16.27 -42.48
C PHE A 7 -9.00 16.89 -41.08
N LEU A 8 -9.93 17.86 -40.94
CA LEU A 8 -10.32 18.44 -39.64
C LEU A 8 -11.06 17.43 -38.75
N LEU A 9 -11.95 16.61 -39.32
CA LEU A 9 -12.65 15.55 -38.60
C LEU A 9 -11.71 14.43 -38.13
N LEU A 10 -10.73 14.07 -38.96
CA LEU A 10 -9.72 13.06 -38.64
C LEU A 10 -8.73 13.56 -37.56
N LEU A 11 -8.36 14.85 -37.60
CA LEU A 11 -7.55 15.48 -36.56
C LEU A 11 -8.28 15.57 -35.21
N LEU A 12 -9.58 15.87 -35.20
CA LEU A 12 -10.39 15.89 -33.97
C LEU A 12 -10.52 14.51 -33.33
N LEU A 13 -10.59 13.45 -34.13
CA LEU A 13 -10.67 12.05 -33.66
C LEU A 13 -9.38 11.55 -33.00
N PHE A 14 -8.21 12.05 -33.43
CA PHE A 14 -6.91 11.66 -32.86
C PHE A 14 -6.66 12.28 -31.48
N VAL A 15 -7.24 13.46 -31.19
CA VAL A 15 -7.09 14.16 -29.91
C VAL A 15 -7.79 13.42 -28.76
N PHE A 16 -8.88 12.70 -29.03
CA PHE A 16 -9.59 11.93 -28.00
C PHE A 16 -8.84 10.67 -27.52
N ILE A 17 -7.90 10.13 -28.30
CA ILE A 17 -7.21 8.87 -27.97
C ILE A 17 -6.05 9.10 -26.98
N VAL A 18 -5.52 10.33 -26.88
CA VAL A 18 -4.37 10.66 -26.02
C VAL A 18 -4.78 11.01 -24.57
N SER A 19 -6.07 11.19 -24.28
CA SER A 19 -6.55 11.54 -22.93
C SER A 19 -6.74 10.34 -21.97
N GLY A 20 -6.23 9.15 -22.33
CA GLY A 20 -6.33 7.93 -21.52
C GLY A 20 -5.13 7.68 -20.60
N CYS A 21 -4.53 8.70 -19.96
CA CYS A 21 -3.68 8.45 -18.80
C CYS A 21 -4.58 8.30 -17.58
N GLY A 22 -4.90 7.04 -17.25
CA GLY A 22 -5.51 6.70 -15.98
C GLY A 22 -4.69 7.30 -14.84
N SER A 23 -5.29 8.27 -14.15
CA SER A 23 -4.78 8.82 -12.92
C SER A 23 -4.74 7.68 -11.91
N LYS A 24 -3.55 7.09 -11.70
CA LYS A 24 -3.29 6.48 -10.40
C LYS A 24 -3.31 7.66 -9.43
N PRO A 25 -4.25 7.74 -8.47
CA PRO A 25 -4.17 8.76 -7.45
C PRO A 25 -2.75 8.67 -6.89
N ALA A 26 -1.99 9.76 -6.99
CA ALA A 26 -0.78 9.87 -6.22
C ALA A 26 -1.23 9.64 -4.78
N GLN A 27 -0.71 8.57 -4.16
CA GLN A 27 -0.75 8.47 -2.71
C GLN A 27 -0.24 9.82 -2.17
N PRO A 28 -0.81 10.34 -1.08
CA PRO A 28 -0.22 11.48 -0.38
C PRO A 28 1.25 11.14 -0.17
N VAL A 29 2.14 11.79 -0.92
CA VAL A 29 3.57 11.65 -0.71
C VAL A 29 3.83 12.54 0.48
N ASP A 30 3.86 11.92 1.65
CA ASP A 30 4.12 12.63 2.88
C ASP A 30 5.43 13.43 2.77
N PRO A 31 5.48 14.65 3.37
CA PRO A 31 6.67 15.48 3.32
C PRO A 31 7.91 14.72 3.84
N PRO A 32 9.10 15.00 3.28
CA PRO A 32 10.33 14.34 3.69
C PRO A 32 10.59 14.64 5.18
N GLY A 33 10.41 13.64 6.04
CA GLY A 33 10.50 13.78 7.49
C GLY A 33 9.52 12.92 8.31
N GLN A 34 8.60 12.20 7.67
CA GLN A 34 7.63 11.33 8.35
C GLN A 34 8.00 9.84 8.41
N GLU A 35 9.06 9.41 7.71
CA GLU A 35 9.47 7.99 7.69
C GLU A 35 9.89 7.47 9.07
N GLU A 36 10.59 8.27 9.90
CA GLU A 36 11.03 7.80 11.22
C GLU A 36 9.88 7.65 12.25
N PRO A 37 8.98 8.64 12.43
CA PRO A 37 7.89 8.51 13.40
C PRO A 37 6.94 7.35 13.10
N VAL A 38 6.63 7.13 11.81
CA VAL A 38 5.73 6.06 11.36
C VAL A 38 6.35 4.69 11.57
N LEU A 39 7.66 4.55 11.26
CA LEU A 39 8.41 3.32 11.52
C LEU A 39 8.38 2.94 13.00
N ALA A 40 8.62 3.91 13.89
CA ALA A 40 8.62 3.69 15.33
C ALA A 40 7.23 3.28 15.84
N GLU A 41 6.15 3.87 15.30
CA GLU A 41 4.78 3.49 15.65
C GLU A 41 4.46 2.05 15.25
N ALA A 42 4.85 1.62 14.06
CA ALA A 42 4.64 0.25 13.60
C ALA A 42 5.37 -0.77 14.47
N GLU A 43 6.62 -0.49 14.83
CA GLU A 43 7.39 -1.33 15.75
C GLU A 43 6.75 -1.41 17.14
N LEU A 44 6.21 -0.30 17.65
CA LEU A 44 5.48 -0.28 18.93
C LEU A 44 4.21 -1.13 18.87
N LEU A 45 3.45 -1.03 17.78
CA LEU A 45 2.26 -1.87 17.56
C LEU A 45 2.65 -3.35 17.46
N ILE A 46 3.69 -3.72 16.72
CA ILE A 46 4.13 -5.11 16.61
C ILE A 46 4.54 -5.65 17.98
N ASN A 47 5.35 -4.90 18.74
CA ASN A 47 5.83 -5.34 20.04
C ASN A 47 4.70 -5.45 21.09
N SER A 48 3.71 -4.56 21.05
CA SER A 48 2.59 -4.56 22.00
C SER A 48 1.48 -5.53 21.61
N ARG A 49 1.12 -5.63 20.32
CA ARG A 49 -0.01 -6.41 19.83
C ARG A 49 0.37 -7.86 19.54
N CYS A 50 1.46 -8.10 18.82
CA CYS A 50 1.81 -9.43 18.31
C CYS A 50 2.45 -10.34 19.38
N SER A 51 2.89 -9.78 20.50
CA SER A 51 3.46 -10.52 21.64
C SER A 51 2.39 -11.09 22.59
N GLN A 52 1.12 -10.71 22.43
CA GLN A 52 0.04 -11.08 23.35
C GLN A 52 -0.26 -12.59 23.39
N CYS A 53 0.09 -13.34 22.33
CA CYS A 53 -0.25 -14.77 22.23
C CYS A 53 0.97 -15.70 22.10
N HIS A 54 2.09 -15.22 21.56
CA HIS A 54 3.34 -15.97 21.41
C HIS A 54 4.53 -15.02 21.23
N GLY A 55 5.75 -15.54 21.28
CA GLY A 55 6.95 -14.72 21.06
C GLY A 55 6.94 -13.97 19.73
N VAL A 56 7.33 -12.69 19.76
CA VAL A 56 7.29 -11.77 18.60
C VAL A 56 8.41 -12.03 17.58
N ASN A 57 9.44 -12.80 17.95
CA ASN A 57 10.61 -13.08 17.11
C ASN A 57 10.31 -13.68 15.72
N GLN A 58 9.13 -14.29 15.52
CA GLN A 58 8.74 -14.78 14.20
C GLN A 58 8.41 -13.67 13.21
N VAL A 59 8.02 -12.48 13.68
CA VAL A 59 7.70 -11.32 12.86
C VAL A 59 8.95 -10.76 12.16
N TYR A 60 10.11 -10.80 12.83
CA TYR A 60 11.37 -10.26 12.29
C TYR A 60 12.11 -11.20 11.32
N ARG A 61 11.43 -12.23 10.81
CA ARG A 61 11.99 -13.16 9.81
C ARG A 61 11.53 -12.73 8.43
N MET A 62 12.46 -12.64 7.49
CA MET A 62 12.13 -12.34 6.09
C MET A 62 11.07 -13.29 5.53
N LYS A 63 10.09 -12.71 4.85
CA LYS A 63 9.04 -13.40 4.07
C LYS A 63 8.94 -12.75 2.69
N ARG A 64 8.23 -13.40 1.77
CA ARG A 64 7.81 -12.71 0.55
C ARG A 64 6.97 -11.50 0.90
N LYS A 65 7.22 -10.38 0.22
CA LYS A 65 6.46 -9.14 0.44
C LYS A 65 4.94 -9.34 0.37
N ASP A 66 4.46 -10.12 -0.59
CA ASP A 66 3.02 -10.38 -0.77
C ASP A 66 2.40 -11.35 0.25
N ALA A 67 3.21 -12.02 1.08
CA ALA A 67 2.71 -12.94 2.09
C ALA A 67 2.23 -12.24 3.37
N TRP A 68 2.72 -11.02 3.63
CA TRP A 68 2.46 -10.31 4.89
C TRP A 68 0.99 -10.06 5.21
N PRO A 69 0.15 -9.55 4.27
CA PRO A 69 -1.27 -9.33 4.53
C PRO A 69 -1.96 -10.62 5.04
N GLY A 70 -1.76 -11.74 4.34
CA GLY A 70 -2.34 -13.02 4.74
C GLY A 70 -1.80 -13.59 6.05
N ILE A 71 -0.56 -13.24 6.45
CA ILE A 71 -0.02 -13.60 7.76
C ILE A 71 -0.71 -12.79 8.86
N VAL A 72 -0.84 -11.47 8.68
CA VAL A 72 -1.49 -10.57 9.66
C VAL A 72 -2.97 -10.91 9.81
N ASP A 73 -3.68 -11.15 8.69
CA ASP A 73 -5.09 -11.58 8.68
C ASP A 73 -5.29 -12.87 9.50
N ARG A 74 -4.38 -13.84 9.33
CA ARG A 74 -4.42 -15.09 10.10
C ARG A 74 -4.22 -14.87 11.60
N MET A 75 -3.52 -13.83 12.01
CA MET A 75 -3.36 -13.50 13.43
C MET A 75 -4.60 -12.78 13.97
N MET A 76 -5.14 -11.82 13.22
CA MET A 76 -6.39 -11.14 13.56
C MET A 76 -7.58 -12.11 13.65
N SER A 77 -7.60 -13.15 12.81
CA SER A 77 -8.63 -14.20 12.88
C SER A 77 -8.60 -15.02 14.17
N LYS A 78 -7.50 -14.95 14.94
CA LYS A 78 -7.32 -15.68 16.21
C LYS A 78 -7.56 -14.79 17.43
N SER A 79 -7.58 -13.47 17.26
CA SER A 79 -7.78 -12.50 18.32
C SER A 79 -8.55 -11.30 17.75
N SER A 80 -9.85 -11.25 18.08
CA SER A 80 -10.70 -10.13 17.66
C SER A 80 -10.19 -8.82 18.27
N GLY A 81 -10.08 -7.77 17.45
CA GLY A 81 -9.59 -6.47 17.90
C GLY A 81 -8.08 -6.43 18.16
N LEU A 82 -7.32 -7.35 17.55
CA LEU A 82 -5.85 -7.32 17.62
C LEU A 82 -5.26 -6.05 17.01
N LEU A 83 -5.84 -5.61 15.89
CA LEU A 83 -5.54 -4.36 15.19
C LEU A 83 -6.87 -3.76 14.69
N ASP A 84 -6.94 -2.44 14.61
CA ASP A 84 -7.93 -1.76 13.76
C ASP A 84 -7.44 -1.62 12.31
N ASP A 85 -8.27 -1.04 11.43
CA ASP A 85 -7.96 -0.92 9.99
C ASP A 85 -6.72 -0.04 9.74
N GLN A 86 -6.49 1.00 10.53
CA GLN A 86 -5.34 1.88 10.36
C GLN A 86 -4.06 1.23 10.88
N GLU A 87 -4.14 0.60 12.06
CA GLU A 87 -3.06 -0.19 12.64
C GLU A 87 -2.67 -1.36 11.71
N TYR A 88 -3.65 -1.98 11.04
CA TYR A 88 -3.42 -3.04 10.05
C TYR A 88 -2.55 -2.58 8.90
N GLU A 89 -2.97 -1.51 8.21
CA GLU A 89 -2.24 -1.00 7.03
C GLU A 89 -0.81 -0.60 7.42
N LEU A 90 -0.66 0.12 8.54
CA LEU A 90 0.64 0.57 9.03
C LEU A 90 1.57 -0.59 9.39
N VAL A 91 1.06 -1.63 10.04
CA VAL A 91 1.85 -2.85 10.36
C VAL A 91 2.18 -3.63 9.09
N VAL A 92 1.24 -3.80 8.16
CA VAL A 92 1.47 -4.55 6.92
C VAL A 92 2.51 -3.85 6.06
N GLU A 93 2.39 -2.53 5.86
CA GLU A 93 3.35 -1.73 5.11
C GLU A 93 4.76 -1.85 5.72
N PHE A 94 4.88 -1.64 7.03
CA PHE A 94 6.15 -1.81 7.74
C PHE A 94 6.79 -3.19 7.50
N LEU A 95 6.00 -4.27 7.62
CA LEU A 95 6.51 -5.63 7.43
C LEU A 95 6.90 -5.91 5.99
N GLN A 96 6.17 -5.35 5.04
CA GLN A 96 6.45 -5.46 3.62
C GLN A 96 7.73 -4.73 3.21
N GLU A 97 8.03 -3.59 3.83
CA GLU A 97 9.21 -2.79 3.52
C GLU A 97 10.47 -3.27 4.24
N ASN A 98 10.35 -3.68 5.50
CA ASN A 98 11.49 -4.01 6.35
C ASN A 98 11.77 -5.52 6.42
N TYR A 99 10.73 -6.35 6.22
CA TYR A 99 10.81 -7.81 6.33
C TYR A 99 10.24 -8.55 5.11
N GLY A 100 10.06 -7.85 3.98
CA GLY A 100 9.68 -8.39 2.68
C GLY A 100 10.87 -8.62 1.74
N ASN A 101 10.93 -9.77 1.07
CA ASN A 101 11.88 -10.07 -0.02
C ASN A 101 11.21 -10.27 -1.37
#